data_AF-A0A226F0A9-F1
#
_entry.id   AF-A0A226F0A9-F1
#
_cell.length_a   1.000
_cell.length_b   1.000
_cell.length_c   1.000
_cell.angle_alpha   90.00
_cell.angle_beta   90.00
_cell.angle_gamma   90.00
#
_symmetry.space_group_name_H-M   'P 1'
#
loop_
_entity.id
_entity.type
_entity.pdbx_description
1 polymer ?
#
loop_
_entity_poly.entity_id
_entity_poly.type
_entity_poly.pdbx_seq_one_letter_code
_entity_poly.pdbx_strand_id
1 'polypeptide(L)'
;MNEKQEQILALIKKKKECDKRALEIVHKLIEPEVDPTFLLSQALYIGPPHLEDVVEERRLAGLCGWTLCSKSLDPEVSKKKQRYVIRGRKVLDITDRKSFCSSDCYAKSTHFKQQLLISPLWMRDDKNGETAVTFHILEDNVQLHGVIVNVTGLKLTDEDKEKDSESRSSEDDNKADNDKHS
;
A
#
# COMPACT_ATOMS: atom_id res chain seq x y z
N MET A 1 -2.23 -6.31 -47.79
CA MET A 1 -1.60 -5.69 -46.61
C MET A 1 -0.89 -6.79 -45.84
N ASN A 2 0.21 -6.50 -45.13
CA ASN A 2 1.04 -7.52 -44.51
C ASN A 2 0.39 -7.99 -43.21
N GLU A 3 0.01 -9.27 -43.08
CA GLU A 3 -0.70 -9.83 -41.91
C GLU A 3 -0.02 -9.48 -40.57
N LYS A 4 1.31 -9.40 -40.57
CA LYS A 4 2.09 -8.98 -39.38
C LYS A 4 1.78 -7.54 -38.96
N GLN A 5 1.58 -6.63 -39.91
CA GLN A 5 1.24 -5.24 -39.62
C GLN A 5 -0.14 -5.14 -38.97
N GLU A 6 -1.12 -5.91 -39.46
CA GLU A 6 -2.47 -5.94 -38.90
C GLU A 6 -2.48 -6.48 -37.46
N GLN A 7 -1.74 -7.55 -37.19
CA GLN A 7 -1.60 -8.11 -35.83
C GLN A 7 -0.97 -7.11 -34.86
N ILE A 8 0.09 -6.41 -35.27
CA ILE A 8 0.73 -5.37 -34.45
C ILE A 8 -0.26 -4.24 -34.15
N LEU A 9 -1.00 -3.77 -35.16
CA LEU A 9 -2.00 -2.71 -34.98
C LEU A 9 -3.12 -3.13 -34.04
N ALA A 10 -3.60 -4.38 -34.14
CA ALA A 10 -4.60 -4.93 -33.24
C ALA A 10 -4.12 -4.99 -31.79
N LEU A 11 -2.87 -5.41 -31.56
CA LEU A 11 -2.26 -5.43 -30.22
C LEU A 11 -2.11 -4.03 -29.63
N ILE A 12 -1.65 -3.06 -30.43
CA ILE A 12 -1.54 -1.66 -29.98
C ILE A 12 -2.92 -1.11 -29.59
N LYS A 13 -3.94 -1.40 -30.39
CA LYS A 13 -5.33 -0.99 -30.08
C LYS A 13 -5.83 -1.63 -28.78
N LYS A 14 -5.62 -2.94 -28.61
CA LYS A 14 -6.01 -3.66 -27.38
C LYS A 14 -5.31 -3.07 -26.16
N LYS A 15 -4.00 -2.84 -26.24
CA LYS A 15 -3.22 -2.18 -25.18
C LYS A 15 -3.81 -0.83 -24.79
N LYS A 16 -4.06 0.04 -25.76
CA LYS A 16 -4.63 1.37 -25.50
C LYS A 16 -5.98 1.31 -24.79
N GLU A 17 -6.85 0.37 -25.19
CA GLU A 17 -8.15 0.19 -24.56
C GLU A 17 -8.03 -0.29 -23.11
N CYS A 18 -7.14 -1.26 -22.86
CA CYS A 18 -6.85 -1.73 -21.51
C CYS A 18 -6.27 -0.62 -20.62
N ASP A 19 -5.33 0.16 -21.13
CA ASP A 19 -4.70 1.27 -20.40
C ASP A 19 -5.75 2.36 -20.06
N LYS A 20 -6.64 2.67 -21.02
CA LYS A 20 -7.75 3.61 -20.80
C LYS A 20 -8.70 3.12 -19.71
N ARG A 21 -9.10 1.84 -19.76
CA ARG A 21 -9.96 1.24 -18.74
C ARG A 21 -9.31 1.25 -17.36
N ALA A 22 -8.02 0.93 -17.26
CA ALA A 22 -7.29 0.96 -16.01
C ALA A 22 -7.27 2.37 -15.40
N LEU A 23 -7.08 3.39 -16.24
CA LEU A 23 -7.13 4.79 -15.82
C LEU A 23 -8.52 5.17 -15.26
N GLU A 24 -9.60 4.77 -15.92
CA GLU A 24 -10.98 5.02 -15.44
C GLU A 24 -11.23 4.36 -14.08
N ILE A 25 -10.66 3.18 -13.84
CA ILE A 25 -10.74 2.49 -12.55
C ILE A 25 -9.93 3.27 -11.50
N VAL A 26 -8.69 3.65 -11.80
CA VAL A 26 -7.83 4.43 -10.90
C VAL A 26 -8.53 5.71 -10.44
N HIS A 27 -9.11 6.48 -11.38
CA HIS A 27 -9.86 7.69 -11.05
C HIS A 27 -11.00 7.42 -10.06
N LYS A 28 -11.76 6.34 -10.25
CA LYS A 28 -12.83 5.95 -9.31
C LYS A 28 -12.30 5.52 -7.94
N LEU A 29 -11.13 4.89 -7.88
CA LEU A 29 -10.54 4.39 -6.62
C LEU A 29 -9.90 5.51 -5.77
N ILE A 30 -9.61 6.67 -6.36
CA ILE A 30 -9.07 7.84 -5.65
C ILE A 30 -10.18 8.55 -4.85
N GLU A 31 -11.44 8.42 -5.26
CA GLU A 31 -12.59 9.02 -4.60
C GLU A 31 -12.77 8.50 -3.15
N PRO A 32 -13.30 9.32 -2.22
CA PRO A 32 -13.35 8.98 -0.80
C PRO A 32 -14.26 7.79 -0.47
N GLU A 33 -15.26 7.51 -1.30
CA GLU A 33 -16.22 6.44 -1.11
C GLU A 33 -16.15 5.46 -2.29
N VAL A 34 -15.64 4.27 -2.02
CA VAL A 34 -15.52 3.19 -3.01
C VAL A 34 -16.26 1.97 -2.48
N ASP A 35 -17.09 1.39 -3.32
CA ASP A 35 -17.81 0.16 -3.00
C ASP A 35 -16.87 -1.06 -3.00
N PRO A 36 -16.90 -1.93 -1.98
CA PRO A 36 -16.06 -3.14 -1.93
C PRO A 36 -16.30 -4.08 -3.11
N THR A 37 -17.54 -4.21 -3.57
CA THR A 37 -17.87 -5.10 -4.70
C THR A 37 -17.31 -4.55 -6.01
N PHE A 38 -17.33 -3.22 -6.17
CA PHE A 38 -16.67 -2.55 -7.28
C PHE A 38 -15.17 -2.86 -7.29
N LEU A 39 -14.46 -2.68 -6.16
CA LEU A 39 -13.01 -2.96 -6.08
C LEU A 39 -12.67 -4.39 -6.53
N LEU A 40 -13.42 -5.38 -6.04
CA LEU A 40 -13.23 -6.79 -6.39
C LEU A 40 -13.53 -7.06 -7.86
N SER A 41 -14.62 -6.50 -8.40
CA SER A 41 -14.99 -6.66 -9.82
C SER A 41 -13.96 -6.06 -10.78
N GLN A 42 -13.25 -5.01 -10.35
CA GLN A 42 -12.28 -4.31 -11.18
C GLN A 42 -10.84 -4.81 -11.02
N ALA A 43 -10.56 -5.66 -10.02
CA ALA A 43 -9.22 -6.13 -9.70
C ALA A 43 -8.50 -6.82 -10.88
N LEU A 44 -9.24 -7.50 -11.76
CA LEU A 44 -8.68 -8.12 -12.99
C LEU A 44 -8.19 -7.11 -14.03
N TYR A 45 -8.63 -5.86 -13.95
CA TYR A 45 -8.34 -4.82 -14.94
C TYR A 45 -7.30 -3.80 -14.48
N ILE A 46 -6.73 -4.01 -13.30
CA ILE A 46 -5.65 -3.21 -12.73
C ILE A 46 -4.49 -4.11 -12.31
N GLY A 47 -3.34 -3.49 -12.06
CA GLY A 47 -2.15 -4.18 -11.58
C GLY A 47 -1.53 -3.43 -10.40
N PRO A 48 -0.48 -3.98 -9.77
CA PRO A 48 0.18 -3.35 -8.64
C PRO A 48 0.57 -1.87 -8.87
N PRO A 49 1.11 -1.46 -10.04
CA PRO A 49 1.46 -0.06 -10.27
C PRO A 49 0.25 0.88 -10.19
N HIS A 50 -0.88 0.48 -10.76
CA HIS A 50 -2.12 1.27 -10.71
C HIS A 50 -2.62 1.46 -9.28
N LEU A 51 -2.47 0.44 -8.41
CA LEU A 51 -2.86 0.57 -7.01
C LEU A 51 -1.88 1.45 -6.22
N GLU A 52 -0.59 1.42 -6.56
CA GLU A 52 0.42 2.33 -5.99
C GLU A 52 0.12 3.79 -6.37
N ASP A 53 -0.27 4.05 -7.62
CA ASP A 53 -0.73 5.37 -8.07
C ASP A 53 -1.96 5.82 -7.27
N VAL A 54 -2.95 4.94 -7.07
CA VAL A 54 -4.13 5.24 -6.24
C VAL A 54 -3.73 5.62 -4.81
N VAL A 55 -2.83 4.86 -4.18
CA VAL A 55 -2.35 5.13 -2.81
C VAL A 55 -1.66 6.49 -2.75
N GLU A 56 -0.84 6.82 -3.75
CA GLU A 56 -0.11 8.07 -3.82
C GLU A 56 -1.04 9.27 -4.04
N GLU A 57 -1.96 9.19 -5.01
CA GLU A 57 -2.94 10.26 -5.27
C GLU A 57 -3.85 10.50 -4.07
N ARG A 58 -4.33 9.44 -3.40
CA ARG A 58 -5.08 9.56 -2.14
C ARG A 58 -4.26 10.22 -1.04
N ARG A 59 -2.98 9.88 -0.92
CA ARG A 59 -2.06 10.50 0.04
C ARG A 59 -1.87 11.99 -0.23
N LEU A 60 -1.73 12.39 -1.50
CA LEU A 60 -1.64 13.79 -1.91
C LEU A 60 -2.94 14.55 -1.60
N ALA A 61 -4.10 13.88 -1.74
CA ALA A 61 -5.40 14.42 -1.34
C ALA A 61 -5.65 14.42 0.19
N GLY A 62 -4.70 13.91 1.00
CA GLY A 62 -4.83 13.83 2.45
C GLY A 62 -5.80 12.74 2.94
N LEU A 63 -6.05 11.72 2.13
CA LEU A 63 -6.88 10.56 2.45
C LEU A 63 -6.03 9.31 2.71
N CYS A 64 -6.55 8.38 3.50
CA CYS A 64 -5.93 7.08 3.70
C CYS A 64 -5.79 6.35 2.35
N GLY A 65 -4.62 5.78 2.08
CA GLY A 65 -4.31 5.07 0.84
C GLY A 65 -5.09 3.77 0.65
N TRP A 66 -5.73 3.22 1.69
CA TRP A 66 -6.65 2.10 1.51
C TRP A 66 -7.93 2.60 0.84
N THR A 67 -8.26 2.03 -0.32
CA THR A 67 -9.35 2.51 -1.19
C THR A 67 -10.71 2.48 -0.52
N LEU A 68 -10.96 1.52 0.38
CA LEU A 68 -12.23 1.42 1.12
C LEU A 68 -12.22 2.21 2.44
N CYS A 69 -11.19 3.03 2.69
CA CYS A 69 -11.09 3.85 3.89
C CYS A 69 -11.25 5.33 3.55
N SER A 70 -12.29 5.96 4.09
CA SER A 70 -12.57 7.39 3.92
C SER A 70 -11.93 8.28 5.00
N LYS A 71 -11.05 7.73 5.85
CA LYS A 71 -10.37 8.51 6.90
C LYS A 71 -9.32 9.42 6.29
N SER A 72 -9.24 10.66 6.77
CA SER A 72 -8.14 11.58 6.42
C SER A 72 -6.84 11.15 7.08
N LEU A 73 -5.71 11.41 6.41
CA LEU A 73 -4.39 11.31 7.00
C LEU A 73 -4.10 12.55 7.85
N ASP A 74 -3.44 12.34 8.98
CA ASP A 74 -2.94 13.44 9.79
C ASP A 74 -1.82 14.18 9.01
N PRO A 75 -1.99 15.48 8.68
CA PRO A 75 -0.97 16.25 7.99
C PRO A 75 0.38 16.27 8.72
N GLU A 76 0.38 16.08 10.03
CA GLU A 76 1.59 16.05 10.84
C GLU A 76 2.44 14.80 10.55
N VAL A 77 1.82 13.67 10.21
CA VAL A 77 2.52 12.45 9.80
C VAL A 77 3.24 12.65 8.47
N SER A 78 2.62 13.36 7.52
CA SER A 78 3.22 13.67 6.21
C SER A 78 4.41 14.63 6.32
N LYS A 79 4.43 15.51 7.33
CA LYS A 79 5.54 16.45 7.58
C LYS A 79 6.79 15.78 8.17
N LYS A 80 6.63 14.62 8.83
CA LYS A 80 7.75 13.90 9.45
C LYS A 80 8.68 13.36 8.36
N LYS A 81 9.92 13.87 8.32
CA LYS A 81 10.97 13.42 7.37
C LYS A 81 11.56 12.04 7.69
N GLN A 82 11.21 11.46 8.83
CA GLN A 82 11.78 10.18 9.28
C GLN A 82 11.34 9.02 8.37
N ARG A 83 12.27 8.46 7.61
CA ARG A 83 12.02 7.34 6.70
C ARG A 83 12.20 5.97 7.36
N TYR A 84 13.11 5.87 8.32
CA TYR A 84 13.50 4.60 8.95
C TYR A 84 13.16 4.59 10.43
N VAL A 85 12.72 3.44 10.92
CA VAL A 85 12.49 3.17 12.35
C VAL A 85 13.26 1.91 12.74
N ILE A 86 13.90 1.93 13.90
CA ILE A 86 14.55 0.76 14.48
C ILE A 86 13.58 0.13 15.48
N ARG A 87 13.30 -1.17 15.32
CA ARG A 87 12.54 -1.98 16.30
C ARG A 87 13.32 -3.23 16.61
N GLY A 88 13.83 -3.35 17.84
CA GLY A 88 14.77 -4.40 18.20
C GLY A 88 16.02 -4.35 17.31
N ARG A 89 16.40 -5.48 16.71
CA ARG A 89 17.53 -5.60 15.77
C ARG A 89 17.15 -5.37 14.30
N LYS A 90 15.94 -4.86 14.02
CA LYS A 90 15.43 -4.65 12.65
C LYS A 90 15.30 -3.16 12.35
N VAL A 91 15.84 -2.72 11.21
CA VAL A 91 15.59 -1.40 10.62
C VAL A 91 14.45 -1.55 9.61
N LEU A 92 13.37 -0.79 9.79
CA LEU A 92 12.17 -0.82 8.95
C LEU A 92 12.06 0.48 8.17
N ASP A 93 11.86 0.38 6.84
CA ASP A 93 11.41 1.52 6.03
C ASP A 93 9.91 1.71 6.25
N ILE A 94 9.53 2.90 6.69
CA ILE A 94 8.13 3.26 6.99
C ILE A 94 7.55 4.24 5.98
N THR A 95 8.22 4.48 4.85
CA THR A 95 7.78 5.43 3.82
C THR A 95 6.34 5.14 3.40
N ASP A 96 6.08 3.92 2.95
CA ASP A 96 4.77 3.51 2.43
C ASP A 96 3.71 3.49 3.53
N ARG A 97 4.11 3.22 4.78
CA ARG A 97 3.19 3.17 5.92
C ARG A 97 2.54 4.53 6.21
N LYS A 98 3.23 5.64 5.91
CA LYS A 98 2.71 6.99 6.14
C LYS A 98 1.52 7.34 5.24
N SER A 99 1.29 6.58 4.19
CA SER A 99 0.14 6.73 3.30
C SER A 99 -1.15 6.17 3.91
N PHE A 100 -1.11 5.57 5.11
CA PHE A 100 -2.25 4.89 5.71
C PHE A 100 -2.56 5.40 7.12
N CYS A 101 -3.84 5.41 7.50
CA CYS A 101 -4.27 5.87 8.82
C CYS A 101 -3.99 4.87 9.96
N SER A 102 -3.79 3.58 9.64
CA SER A 102 -3.54 2.51 10.62
C SER A 102 -2.68 1.38 10.04
N SER A 103 -2.12 0.53 10.91
CA SER A 103 -1.45 -0.70 10.50
C SER A 103 -2.37 -1.62 9.70
N ASP A 104 -3.66 -1.65 10.04
CA ASP A 104 -4.62 -2.56 9.42
C ASP A 104 -4.94 -2.11 8.00
N CYS A 105 -5.08 -0.80 7.76
CA CYS A 105 -5.25 -0.28 6.40
C CYS A 105 -4.02 -0.56 5.53
N TYR A 106 -2.81 -0.42 6.09
CA TYR A 106 -1.58 -0.80 5.42
C TYR A 106 -1.54 -2.30 5.09
N ALA A 107 -1.93 -3.16 6.04
CA ALA A 107 -1.98 -4.61 5.86
C ALA A 107 -3.00 -5.02 4.79
N LYS A 108 -4.24 -4.50 4.86
CA LYS A 108 -5.30 -4.73 3.88
C LYS A 108 -4.86 -4.31 2.48
N SER A 109 -4.27 -3.11 2.35
CA SER A 109 -3.78 -2.61 1.06
C SER A 109 -2.65 -3.44 0.50
N THR A 110 -1.69 -3.85 1.35
CA THR A 110 -0.56 -4.68 0.93
C THR A 110 -1.03 -6.07 0.51
N HIS A 111 -1.93 -6.68 1.29
CA HIS A 111 -2.52 -7.98 0.99
C HIS A 111 -3.32 -7.96 -0.31
N PHE A 112 -4.10 -6.91 -0.57
CA PHE A 112 -4.81 -6.75 -1.83
C PHE A 112 -3.84 -6.55 -3.00
N LYS A 113 -2.80 -5.71 -2.84
CA LYS A 113 -1.76 -5.50 -3.86
C LYS A 113 -1.08 -6.80 -4.29
N GLN A 114 -0.79 -7.68 -3.33
CA GLN A 114 -0.13 -8.97 -3.58
C GLN A 114 -1.00 -9.95 -4.37
N GLN A 115 -2.33 -9.81 -4.32
CA GLN A 115 -3.24 -10.63 -5.11
C GLN A 115 -3.37 -10.15 -6.56
N LEU A 116 -2.99 -8.90 -6.86
CA LEU A 116 -3.08 -8.36 -8.21
C LEU A 116 -2.11 -9.04 -9.16
N LEU A 117 -2.60 -9.34 -10.37
CA LEU A 117 -1.79 -9.93 -11.41
C LEU A 117 -0.71 -8.95 -11.87
N ILE A 118 0.51 -9.46 -12.05
CA ILE A 118 1.64 -8.71 -12.66
C ILE A 118 1.65 -8.83 -14.17
N SER A 119 0.82 -9.71 -14.74
CA SER A 119 0.72 -9.89 -16.19
C SER A 119 0.16 -8.61 -16.84
N PRO A 120 0.69 -8.19 -17.99
CA PRO A 120 0.16 -7.05 -18.74
C PRO A 120 -1.33 -7.18 -19.04
N LEU A 121 -2.07 -6.07 -18.90
CA LEU A 121 -3.54 -6.05 -19.00
C LEU A 121 -4.06 -6.59 -20.34
N TRP A 122 -3.41 -6.23 -21.45
CA TRP A 122 -3.80 -6.66 -22.79
C TRP A 122 -3.56 -8.15 -23.07
N MET A 123 -2.87 -8.87 -22.19
CA MET A 123 -2.69 -10.32 -22.26
C MET A 123 -3.63 -11.09 -21.34
N ARG A 124 -4.47 -10.40 -20.57
CA ARG A 124 -5.52 -11.04 -19.77
C ARG A 124 -6.68 -11.32 -20.72
N ASP A 125 -7.02 -12.60 -20.90
CA ASP A 125 -8.09 -12.99 -21.81
C ASP A 125 -9.45 -12.88 -21.12
N ASP A 126 -10.27 -11.93 -21.60
CA ASP A 126 -11.63 -11.69 -21.10
C ASP A 126 -12.59 -12.87 -21.39
N LYS A 127 -12.23 -13.78 -22.30
CA LYS A 127 -13.17 -14.71 -22.95
C LYS A 127 -13.17 -16.14 -22.39
N ASN A 128 -12.14 -16.53 -21.64
CA ASN A 128 -11.97 -17.96 -21.31
C ASN A 128 -12.31 -18.33 -19.87
N GLY A 129 -12.51 -17.38 -18.95
CA GLY A 129 -12.68 -17.73 -17.53
C GLY A 129 -11.48 -18.50 -16.93
N GLU A 130 -10.37 -18.65 -17.68
CA GLU A 130 -9.20 -19.45 -17.31
C GLU A 130 -8.31 -18.77 -16.28
N THR A 131 -8.53 -17.48 -16.02
CA THR A 131 -7.97 -16.79 -14.85
C THR A 131 -9.09 -16.63 -13.82
N ALA A 132 -9.58 -17.76 -13.28
CA ALA A 132 -10.47 -17.78 -12.12
C ALA A 132 -9.67 -17.33 -10.88
N VAL A 133 -9.32 -16.05 -10.83
CA VAL A 133 -8.65 -15.43 -9.71
C VAL A 133 -9.71 -14.75 -8.87
N THR A 134 -9.95 -15.34 -7.71
CA THR A 134 -10.80 -14.76 -6.70
C THR A 134 -9.96 -13.81 -5.85
N PHE A 135 -10.38 -12.56 -5.77
CA PHE A 135 -9.76 -11.56 -4.92
C PHE A 135 -10.50 -11.52 -3.58
N HIS A 136 -9.74 -11.42 -2.50
CA HIS A 136 -10.25 -11.40 -1.14
C HIS A 136 -9.75 -10.14 -0.42
N ILE A 137 -10.68 -9.45 0.24
CA ILE A 137 -10.35 -8.37 1.17
C ILE A 137 -10.03 -9.02 2.51
N LEU A 138 -8.93 -8.57 3.12
CA LEU A 138 -8.52 -9.04 4.43
C LEU A 138 -9.50 -8.51 5.49
N GLU A 139 -10.10 -9.41 6.27
CA GLU A 139 -10.98 -9.07 7.38
C GLU A 139 -10.19 -8.46 8.55
N ASP A 140 -10.88 -7.68 9.39
CA ASP A 140 -10.28 -7.05 10.57
C ASP A 140 -9.86 -8.12 11.58
N ASN A 141 -8.54 -8.42 11.67
CA ASN A 141 -7.78 -8.98 12.81
C ASN A 141 -6.41 -9.61 12.46
N VAL A 142 -5.82 -9.34 11.28
CA VAL A 142 -4.47 -9.85 10.96
C VAL A 142 -3.42 -8.75 11.14
N GLN A 143 -2.77 -8.73 12.30
CA GLN A 143 -1.74 -7.74 12.64
C GLN A 143 -0.43 -8.00 11.88
N LEU A 144 -0.30 -7.42 10.68
CA LEU A 144 0.94 -7.47 9.88
C LEU A 144 1.82 -6.22 10.14
N HIS A 145 2.94 -6.44 10.83
CA HIS A 145 3.94 -5.42 11.13
C HIS A 145 4.91 -5.21 9.96
N GLY A 146 4.49 -4.52 8.89
CA GLY A 146 5.40 -4.05 7.83
C GLY A 146 6.08 -5.14 7.00
N VAL A 147 6.73 -4.75 5.90
CA VAL A 147 7.54 -5.66 5.08
C VAL A 147 8.95 -5.73 5.67
N ILE A 148 9.42 -6.92 6.03
CA ILE A 148 10.81 -7.15 6.43
C ILE A 148 11.67 -7.08 5.17
N VAL A 149 12.49 -6.04 5.03
CA VAL A 149 13.51 -6.00 4.00
C VAL A 149 14.68 -6.87 4.46
N ASN A 150 14.87 -8.01 3.82
CA ASN A 150 16.08 -8.81 3.99
C ASN A 150 17.24 -8.08 3.31
N VAL A 151 18.15 -7.50 4.10
CA VAL A 151 19.47 -7.13 3.60
C VAL A 151 20.20 -8.46 3.34
N THR A 152 20.43 -8.73 2.06
CA THR A 152 21.08 -9.92 1.49
C THR A 152 22.07 -10.63 2.42
N GLY A 153 21.80 -11.91 2.74
CA GLY A 153 22.86 -12.89 3.01
C GLY A 153 22.93 -13.56 4.38
N LEU A 154 22.08 -13.23 5.36
CA LEU A 154 22.11 -13.91 6.66
C LEU A 154 20.79 -14.65 6.92
N LYS A 155 20.83 -15.99 6.80
CA LYS A 155 19.81 -16.86 7.40
C LYS A 155 20.01 -16.81 8.91
N LEU A 156 19.17 -16.05 9.60
CA LEU A 156 18.97 -16.25 11.04
C LEU A 156 17.77 -17.18 11.18
N THR A 157 18.02 -18.35 11.76
CA THR A 157 17.00 -19.33 12.11
C THR A 157 16.17 -18.82 13.29
N ASP A 158 14.88 -19.16 13.27
CA ASP A 158 13.90 -18.82 14.30
C ASP A 158 14.15 -19.62 15.59
N GLU A 159 15.09 -19.17 16.41
CA GLU A 159 15.14 -19.48 17.84
C GLU A 159 15.38 -18.18 18.58
N ASP A 160 14.35 -17.73 19.31
CA ASP A 160 14.37 -16.93 20.54
C ASP A 160 13.08 -16.09 20.61
N LYS A 161 12.00 -16.77 21.04
CA LYS A 161 10.90 -16.10 21.74
C LYS A 161 11.44 -15.75 23.12
N GLU A 162 11.44 -14.46 23.48
CA GLU A 162 11.20 -14.10 24.86
C GLU A 162 10.63 -12.68 25.00
N LYS A 163 9.79 -12.57 26.04
CA LYS A 163 8.94 -11.45 26.44
C LYS A 163 9.81 -10.33 27.03
N ASP A 164 9.34 -9.09 26.93
CA ASP A 164 9.32 -8.11 28.03
C ASP A 164 8.69 -6.80 27.51
N SER A 165 7.54 -6.37 28.02
CA SER A 165 7.28 -5.74 29.33
C SER A 165 7.63 -4.24 29.36
N GLU A 166 6.63 -3.50 29.81
CA GLU A 166 6.47 -2.08 30.09
C GLU A 166 7.69 -1.16 30.35
N SER A 167 7.51 0.08 29.88
CA SER A 167 7.91 1.38 30.48
C SER A 167 9.29 1.95 30.20
N ARG A 168 9.31 3.17 29.60
CA ARG A 168 9.73 4.41 30.28
C ARG A 168 9.61 5.63 29.35
N SER A 169 8.67 6.51 29.70
CA SER A 169 8.75 7.94 29.43
C SER A 169 9.85 8.53 30.32
N SER A 170 10.86 9.15 29.72
CA SER A 170 11.77 10.05 30.44
C SER A 170 11.22 11.48 30.31
N GLU A 171 10.57 11.92 31.38
CA GLU A 171 10.51 13.32 31.77
C GLU A 171 11.91 13.72 32.22
N ASP A 172 12.51 14.75 31.60
CA ASP A 172 13.70 15.41 32.12
C ASP A 172 13.32 16.82 32.56
N ASP A 173 13.29 16.99 33.89
CA ASP A 173 13.23 18.25 34.61
C ASP A 173 14.46 19.11 34.30
N ASN A 174 14.23 20.36 33.89
CA ASN A 174 15.24 21.41 34.01
C ASN A 174 14.72 22.49 34.97
N LYS A 175 15.11 22.37 36.23
CA LYS A 175 15.04 23.45 37.22
C LYS A 175 16.42 24.08 37.33
N ALA A 176 16.56 25.33 36.87
CA ALA A 176 17.65 26.21 37.25
C ALA A 176 17.03 27.45 37.91
N ASP A 177 17.35 27.61 39.18
CA ASP A 177 17.02 28.74 40.04
C ASP A 177 17.56 30.05 39.44
N ASN A 178 16.82 31.14 39.60
CA ASN A 178 17.44 32.46 39.64
C ASN A 178 16.73 33.39 40.62
N ASP A 179 17.51 33.82 41.61
CA ASP A 179 17.20 34.74 42.68
C ASP A 179 16.63 36.08 42.21
N LYS A 180 15.62 36.60 42.91
CA LYS A 180 15.46 38.05 43.13
C LYS A 180 15.01 38.35 44.55
N HIS A 181 15.95 38.90 45.29
CA HIS A 181 15.75 39.65 46.52
C HIS A 181 15.51 41.13 46.17
N SER A 182 14.76 41.81 47.04
CA SER A 182 14.34 43.23 47.04
C SER A 182 13.06 43.58 46.28
#